data_AF-A0A7C1HQZ1-F1
#
_entry.id   AF-A0A7C1HQZ1-F1
#
_cell.length_a   1.000
_cell.length_b   1.000
_cell.length_c   1.000
_cell.angle_alpha   90.00
_cell.angle_beta   90.00
_cell.angle_gamma   90.00
#
_symmetry.space_group_name_H-M   'P 1'
#
loop_
_entity.id
_entity.type
_entity.pdbx_description
1 polymer ?
#
loop_
_entity_poly.entity_id
_entity_poly.type
_entity_poly.pdbx_seq_one_letter_code
_entity_poly.pdbx_strand_id
1 'polypeptide(L)'
;MSILMVFLGIGSVGYRLTENMGWLDATLNAAMILTSMGPVSGLVTPAGKVFAIVYAMLSGFVFITVAAIIMEPAVHRLLKGFRLESAEKK
;
A
#
# COMPACT_ATOMS: atom_id res chain seq x y z
N MET A 1 -0.37 7.72 7.75
CA MET A 1 0.09 8.36 6.50
C MET A 1 1.60 8.28 6.28
N SER A 2 2.44 8.44 7.32
CA SER A 2 3.89 8.32 7.19
C SER A 2 4.38 6.99 6.60
N ILE A 3 3.68 5.88 6.89
CA ILE A 3 4.00 4.54 6.36
C ILE A 3 3.96 4.53 4.82
N LEU A 4 2.94 5.14 4.20
CA LEU A 4 2.82 5.19 2.75
C LEU A 4 3.98 5.95 2.11
N MET A 5 4.39 7.09 2.69
CA MET A 5 5.51 7.88 2.16
C MET A 5 6.83 7.11 2.25
N VAL A 6 7.06 6.38 3.35
CA VAL A 6 8.27 5.56 3.53
C VAL A 6 8.30 4.44 2.49
N PHE A 7 7.21 3.70 2.32
CA PHE A 7 7.14 2.62 1.33
C PHE A 7 7.25 3.14 -0.10
N LEU A 8 6.63 4.28 -0.41
CA LEU A 8 6.76 4.92 -1.71
C LEU A 8 8.21 5.34 -1.98
N GLY A 9 8.91 5.90 -0.99
CA GLY A 9 10.33 6.24 -1.10
C GLY A 9 11.21 5.02 -1.36
N ILE A 10 10.99 3.93 -0.61
CA ILE A 10 11.71 2.66 -0.80
C ILE A 10 11.46 2.10 -2.21
N GLY A 11 10.21 2.09 -2.66
CA GLY A 11 9.83 1.66 -4.00
C GLY A 11 10.50 2.48 -5.11
N SER A 12 10.48 3.80 -4.96
CA SER A 12 11.06 4.74 -5.93
C SER A 12 12.58 4.57 -6.06
N VAL A 13 13.28 4.41 -4.93
CA VAL A 13 14.72 4.15 -4.93
C VAL A 13 15.03 2.76 -5.51
N GLY A 14 14.25 1.74 -5.16
CA GLY A 14 14.42 0.38 -5.68
C GLY A 14 14.26 0.30 -7.20
N TYR A 15 13.23 0.93 -7.77
CA TYR A 15 13.06 0.99 -9.22
C TYR A 15 14.13 1.81 -9.92
N ARG A 16 14.62 2.88 -9.29
CA ARG A 16 15.75 3.65 -9.82
C ARG A 16 17.02 2.79 -9.90
N LEU A 17 17.30 1.99 -8.88
CA LEU A 17 18.51 1.16 -8.82
C LEU A 17 18.43 -0.08 -9.72
N THR A 18 17.24 -0.66 -9.88
CA THR A 18 17.06 -1.92 -10.62
C THR A 18 16.78 -1.72 -12.10
N GLU A 19 15.94 -0.74 -12.46
CA GLU A 19 15.52 -0.47 -13.85
C GLU A 19 16.16 0.79 -14.44
N ASN A 20 16.94 1.56 -13.65
CA ASN A 20 17.56 2.82 -14.08
C ASN A 20 16.54 3.87 -14.60
N MET A 21 15.27 3.75 -14.19
CA MET A 21 14.16 4.62 -14.60
C MET A 21 14.32 6.06 -14.08
N GLY A 22 13.68 7.04 -14.73
CA GLY A 22 13.53 8.40 -14.20
C GLY A 22 12.91 8.41 -12.79
N TRP A 23 13.25 9.38 -11.93
CA TRP A 23 12.65 9.47 -10.59
C TRP A 23 11.12 9.52 -10.62
N LEU A 24 10.56 10.23 -11.61
CA LEU A 24 9.11 10.32 -11.80
C LEU A 24 8.49 8.96 -12.15
N ASP A 25 9.06 8.25 -13.14
CA ASP A 25 8.57 6.93 -13.57
C ASP A 25 8.76 5.86 -12.49
N ALA A 26 9.88 5.90 -11.79
CA ALA A 26 10.15 5.00 -10.67
C ALA A 26 9.14 5.21 -9.53
N THR A 27 8.84 6.47 -9.21
CA THR A 27 7.83 6.82 -8.19
C THR A 27 6.43 6.42 -8.64
N LEU A 28 6.10 6.63 -9.91
CA LEU A 28 4.81 6.24 -10.48
C LEU A 28 4.60 4.71 -10.40
N ASN A 29 5.58 3.92 -10.83
CA ASN A 29 5.52 2.46 -10.75
C ASN A 29 5.46 1.96 -9.30
N ALA A 30 6.22 2.60 -8.39
CA ALA A 30 6.15 2.31 -6.96
C ALA A 30 4.77 2.62 -6.36
N ALA A 31 4.15 3.74 -6.72
CA ALA A 31 2.83 4.13 -6.26
C ALA A 31 1.75 3.15 -6.75
N MET A 32 1.84 2.76 -8.03
CA MET A 32 0.89 1.84 -8.63
C MET A 32 0.88 0.50 -7.91
N ILE A 33 2.05 -0.13 -7.74
CA ILE A 33 2.14 -1.40 -7.01
C ILE A 33 1.76 -1.23 -5.53
N LEU A 34 2.06 -0.06 -4.93
CA LEU A 34 1.63 0.23 -3.56
C LEU A 34 0.10 0.22 -3.41
N THR A 35 -0.60 0.64 -4.46
CA THR A 35 -2.07 0.62 -4.55
C THR A 35 -2.65 -0.69 -5.09
N SER A 36 -1.84 -1.75 -5.18
CA SER A 36 -2.21 -3.04 -5.79
C SER A 36 -2.56 -2.97 -7.28
N MET A 37 -2.17 -1.89 -7.96
CA MET A 37 -2.25 -1.75 -9.41
C MET A 37 -0.91 -2.17 -10.02
N GLY A 38 -0.93 -2.89 -11.14
CA GLY A 38 0.31 -3.34 -11.78
C GLY A 38 1.23 -2.17 -12.20
N PRO A 39 2.50 -2.46 -12.52
CA PRO A 39 3.41 -1.44 -13.02
C PRO A 39 2.88 -0.83 -14.33
N VAL A 40 3.00 0.49 -14.48
CA VAL A 40 2.59 1.24 -15.67
C VAL A 40 3.60 1.05 -16.80
N SER A 41 4.88 0.98 -16.44
CA SER A 41 5.98 0.77 -17.37
C SER A 41 6.41 -0.70 -17.31
N GLY A 42 6.62 -1.32 -18.48
CA GLY A 42 7.12 -2.69 -18.54
C GLY A 42 8.50 -2.81 -17.88
N LEU A 43 8.65 -3.80 -17.01
CA LEU A 43 9.92 -4.11 -16.34
C LEU A 43 10.84 -4.84 -17.32
N VAL A 44 11.97 -4.23 -17.66
CA VAL A 44 12.90 -4.71 -18.68
C VAL A 44 13.97 -5.63 -18.07
N THR A 45 14.39 -5.33 -16.84
CA THR A 45 15.51 -6.00 -16.19
C THR A 45 15.06 -7.19 -15.32
N PRO A 46 15.84 -8.29 -15.25
CA PRO A 46 15.56 -9.39 -14.33
C PRO A 46 15.56 -8.94 -12.86
N ALA A 47 16.46 -8.03 -12.49
CA ALA A 47 16.53 -7.47 -11.13
C ALA A 47 15.28 -6.66 -10.77
N GLY A 48 14.78 -5.83 -11.70
CA GLY A 48 13.55 -5.06 -11.52
C GLY A 48 12.32 -5.95 -11.39
N LYS A 49 12.26 -7.08 -12.11
CA LYS A 49 11.18 -8.07 -11.94
C LYS A 49 11.19 -8.71 -10.57
N VAL A 50 12.36 -9.15 -10.08
CA VAL A 50 12.48 -9.71 -8.72
C VAL A 50 12.11 -8.67 -7.65
N PHE A 51 12.59 -7.44 -7.81
CA PHE A 51 12.20 -6.34 -6.93
C PHE A 51 10.69 -6.11 -6.94
N ALA A 52 10.07 -6.05 -8.12
CA ALA A 52 8.63 -5.86 -8.24
C ALA A 52 7.83 -6.98 -7.56
N ILE A 53 8.28 -8.24 -7.64
CA ILE A 53 7.64 -9.36 -6.94
C ILE A 53 7.66 -9.13 -5.43
N VAL A 54 8.84 -8.88 -4.86
CA VAL A 54 8.99 -8.69 -3.40
C VAL A 54 8.23 -7.44 -2.94
N TYR A 55 8.35 -6.35 -3.70
CA TYR A 55 7.68 -5.09 -3.40
C TYR A 55 6.15 -5.23 -3.47
N ALA A 56 5.61 -5.95 -4.45
CA ALA A 56 4.17 -6.22 -4.58
C ALA A 56 3.62 -7.07 -3.43
N MET A 57 4.38 -8.07 -2.96
CA MET A 57 3.98 -8.87 -1.80
C MET A 57 3.91 -8.01 -0.54
N LEU A 58 4.92 -7.16 -0.31
CA LEU A 58 4.96 -6.27 0.85
C LEU A 58 3.91 -5.16 0.78
N SER A 59 3.70 -4.58 -0.40
CA SER A 59 2.74 -3.49 -0.58
C SER A 59 1.30 -3.92 -0.29
N GLY A 60 0.92 -5.16 -0.62
CA GLY A 60 -0.40 -5.70 -0.29
C GLY A 60 -0.71 -5.61 1.20
N PHE A 61 0.24 -5.97 2.06
CA PHE A 61 0.06 -5.87 3.52
C PHE A 61 -0.06 -4.42 3.98
N VAL A 62 0.74 -3.51 3.42
CA VAL A 62 0.69 -2.08 3.74
C VAL A 62 -0.67 -1.49 3.35
N PHE A 63 -1.19 -1.83 2.17
CA PHE A 63 -2.48 -1.37 1.70
C PHE A 63 -3.62 -1.82 2.63
N ILE A 64 -3.67 -3.11 2.97
CA ILE A 64 -4.68 -3.66 3.89
C ILE A 64 -4.57 -3.00 5.27
N THR A 65 -3.36 -2.81 5.78
CA THR A 65 -3.13 -2.18 7.09
C THR A 65 -3.61 -0.73 7.10
N VAL A 66 -3.33 0.03 6.05
CA VAL A 66 -3.79 1.41 5.93
C VAL A 66 -5.31 1.48 5.79
N ALA A 67 -5.92 0.58 5.01
CA ALA A 67 -7.38 0.49 4.90
C ALA A 67 -8.01 0.17 6.27
N ALA A 68 -7.43 -0.76 7.04
CA ALA A 68 -7.90 -1.11 8.37
C ALA A 68 -7.83 0.08 9.34
N ILE A 69 -6.72 0.84 9.34
CA ILE A 69 -6.58 2.06 10.18
C ILE A 69 -7.62 3.12 9.81
N ILE A 70 -7.89 3.31 8.52
CA ILE A 70 -8.91 4.26 8.05
C ILE A 70 -10.33 3.79 8.47
N MET A 71 -10.59 2.49 8.43
CA MET A 71 -11.89 1.91 8.79
C MET A 71 -12.10 1.75 10.31
N GLU A 72 -11.04 1.71 11.11
CA GLU A 72 -11.08 1.57 12.58
C GLU A 72 -12.12 2.47 13.27
N PRO A 73 -12.17 3.80 13.04
CA PRO A 73 -13.17 4.66 13.68
C PRO A 73 -14.61 4.34 13.26
N ALA A 74 -14.82 3.92 12.01
CA ALA A 74 -16.14 3.51 11.54
C ALA A 74 -16.58 2.21 12.21
N VAL A 75 -15.69 1.21 12.28
CA VAL A 75 -15.93 -0.05 12.99
C VAL A 75 -16.17 0.19 14.48
N HIS A 76 -15.38 1.05 15.12
CA HIS A 76 -15.56 1.39 16.53
C HIS A 76 -16.91 2.07 16.79
N ARG A 77 -17.36 2.97 15.90
CA ARG A 77 -18.70 3.59 15.98
C ARG A 77 -19.82 2.57 15.84
N LEU A 78 -19.71 1.65 14.87
CA LEU A 78 -20.69 0.58 14.68
C LEU A 78 -20.79 -0.31 15.92
N LEU A 79 -19.65 -0.78 16.45
CA LEU A 79 -19.60 -1.63 17.64
C LEU A 79 -20.14 -0.92 18.89
N LYS A 80 -19.90 0.38 19.03
CA LYS A 80 -20.48 1.18 20.13
C LYS A 80 -21.99 1.30 19.99
N GLY A 81 -22.51 1.52 18.77
CA GLY A 81 -23.95 1.54 18.49
C GLY A 81 -24.63 0.21 18.85
N PHE A 82 -24.08 -0.92 18.41
CA PHE A 82 -24.61 -2.25 18.73
C PHE A 82 -24.63 -2.57 20.23
N ARG A 83 -23.61 -2.10 20.99
CA ARG A 83 -23.60 -2.26 22.46
C ARG A 83 -24.67 -1.43 23.16
N LEU A 84 -25.01 -0.25 22.65
CA LEU A 84 -26.05 0.61 23.24
C LEU A 84 -27.45 0.02 23.02
N GLU A 85 -27.75 -0.46 21.80
CA GLU A 85 -29.02 -1.11 21.48
C GLU A 85 -29.24 -2.41 22.29
N SER A 86 -28.15 -3.13 22.60
CA SER A 86 -28.21 -4.33 23.44
C SER A 86 -28.40 -4.03 24.93
N ALA A 87 -28.03 -2.83 25.40
CA ALA A 87 -28.14 -2.42 26.80
C ALA A 87 -29.50 -1.78 27.12
N GLU A 88 -30.18 -1.18 26.14
CA GLU A 88 -31.51 -0.56 26.29
C GLU A 88 -32.65 -1.60 26.32
N LYS A 89 -32.38 -2.85 25.91
CA LYS A 89 -33.38 -3.92 25.84
C LYS A 89 -33.54 -4.72 27.15
N LYS A 90 -33.19 -4.14 28.30
CA LYS A 90 -33.31 -4.76 29.62
C LYS A 90 -34.02 -3.83 30.60
#